data_AF-A0A6G1WRQ2-F1
#
_entry.id   AF-A0A6G1WRQ2-F1
#
_cell.length_a   1.000
_cell.length_b   1.000
_cell.length_c   1.000
_cell.angle_alpha   90.00
_cell.angle_beta   90.00
_cell.angle_gamma   90.00
#
_symmetry.space_group_name_H-M   'P 1'
#
loop_
_entity.id
_entity.type
_entity.pdbx_description
1 polymer ?
#
loop_
_entity_poly.entity_id
_entity_poly.type
_entity_poly.pdbx_seq_one_letter_code
_entity_poly.pdbx_strand_id
1 'polypeptide(L)' 'MADNPKKKGRERELVSEQQHEVAYLMGTAKVTPQKALEAIREARPDREKVMEYLEKK' A
#
# COMPACT_ATOMS: atom_id res chain seq x y z
N MET A 1 33.04 -18.01 21.25
CA MET A 1 32.19 -17.77 20.06
C MET A 1 30.80 -18.29 20.39
N ALA A 2 29.78 -17.43 20.35
CA ALA A 2 28.40 -17.78 20.67
C ALA A 2 27.50 -17.30 19.54
N ASP A 3 27.42 -18.09 18.47
CA ASP A 3 26.49 -17.83 17.36
C ASP A 3 25.10 -18.32 17.75
N ASN A 4 24.36 -17.40 18.37
CA ASN A 4 22.99 -17.62 18.79
C ASN A 4 22.06 -17.27 17.61
N PRO A 5 21.24 -18.21 17.08
CA PRO A 5 20.32 -17.89 15.99
C PRO A 5 19.04 -17.25 16.58
N LYS A 6 19.10 -15.96 16.93
CA LYS A 6 17.93 -15.22 17.40
C LYS A 6 17.10 -14.69 16.23
N LYS A 7 16.13 -15.54 15.84
CA LYS A 7 14.74 -15.22 15.48
C LYS A 7 14.49 -13.85 14.83
N LYS A 8 14.19 -13.91 13.52
CA LYS A 8 12.85 -13.58 12.97
C LYS A 8 12.24 -12.25 13.44
N GLY A 9 12.99 -11.16 13.34
CA GLY A 9 12.39 -9.85 13.14
C GLY A 9 12.08 -9.74 11.66
N ARG A 10 10.84 -10.00 11.22
CA ARG A 10 10.38 -9.35 9.98
C ARG A 10 10.55 -7.88 10.29
N GLU A 11 11.58 -7.25 9.73
CA GLU A 11 11.65 -5.81 9.65
C GLU A 11 10.34 -5.41 8.97
N ARG A 12 9.35 -5.04 9.80
CA ARG A 12 8.30 -4.13 9.40
C ARG A 12 9.03 -2.80 9.26
N GLU A 13 9.84 -2.73 8.20
CA GLU A 13 10.33 -1.51 7.61
C GLU A 13 9.15 -0.56 7.67
N LEU A 14 9.36 0.63 8.21
CA LEU A 14 8.36 1.66 8.35
C LEU A 14 7.90 2.04 6.93
N VAL A 15 7.02 1.21 6.37
CA VAL A 15 6.46 1.34 5.02
C VAL A 15 5.71 2.65 5.08
N SER A 16 6.20 3.65 4.34
CA SER A 16 5.56 4.98 4.27
C SER A 16 4.04 4.80 4.09
N GLU A 17 3.23 5.59 4.78
CA GLU A 17 1.76 5.46 4.77
C GLU A 17 1.20 5.36 3.34
N GLN A 18 1.80 6.11 2.41
CA GLN A 18 1.47 6.07 0.99
C GLN A 18 1.77 4.71 0.31
N GLN A 19 2.86 4.03 0.68
CA GLN A 19 3.15 2.69 0.18
C GLN A 19 2.20 1.65 0.76
N HIS A 20 1.75 1.82 2.01
CA HIS A 20 0.74 0.95 2.61
C HIS A 20 -0.62 1.11 1.92
N GLU A 21 -1.03 2.34 1.64
CA GLU A 21 -2.26 2.63 0.90
C GLU A 21 -2.20 2.08 -0.53
N VAL A 22 -1.10 2.30 -1.24
CA VAL A 22 -0.91 1.76 -2.60
C VAL A 22 -0.96 0.23 -2.59
N ALA A 23 -0.28 -0.42 -1.65
CA ALA A 23 -0.31 -1.88 -1.53
C ALA A 23 -1.73 -2.40 -1.23
N TYR A 24 -2.47 -1.70 -0.37
CA TYR A 24 -3.87 -2.02 -0.09
C TYR A 24 -4.73 -1.91 -1.36
N LEU A 25 -4.62 -0.80 -2.10
CA LEU A 25 -5.38 -0.57 -3.34
C LEU A 25 -5.03 -1.56 -4.45
N MET A 26 -3.75 -1.91 -4.59
CA MET A 26 -3.32 -2.96 -5.51
C MET A 26 -3.95 -4.31 -5.16
N GLY A 27 -4.06 -4.62 -3.86
CA GLY A 27 -4.68 -5.86 -3.38
C GLY A 27 -6.20 -5.89 -3.55
N THR A 28 -6.89 -4.80 -3.24
CA THR A 28 -8.36 -4.73 -3.28
C THR A 28 -8.90 -4.52 -4.67
N ALA A 29 -8.36 -3.56 -5.42
CA ALA A 29 -8.85 -3.21 -6.75
C ALA A 29 -8.10 -3.94 -7.89
N LYS A 30 -7.08 -4.77 -7.56
CA LYS A 30 -6.23 -5.47 -8.55
C LYS A 30 -5.61 -4.53 -9.59
N VAL A 31 -5.30 -3.31 -9.18
CA VAL A 31 -4.73 -2.27 -10.05
C VAL A 31 -3.21 -2.25 -9.99
N THR A 32 -2.59 -1.62 -10.99
CA THR A 32 -1.15 -1.38 -10.98
C THR A 32 -0.78 -0.28 -9.97
N PRO A 33 0.48 -0.25 -9.48
CA PRO A 33 0.93 0.79 -8.54
C PRO A 33 0.74 2.20 -9.09
N GLN A 34 0.93 2.36 -10.40
CA GLN A 34 0.77 3.63 -11.10
C GLN A 34 -0.67 4.13 -11.08
N LYS A 35 -1.65 3.24 -11.34
CA LYS A 35 -3.08 3.57 -11.24
C LYS A 35 -3.49 3.90 -9.81
N ALA A 36 -2.96 3.20 -8.82
CA ALA A 36 -3.23 3.50 -7.41
C ALA A 36 -2.70 4.89 -7.03
N LEU A 37 -1.50 5.26 -7.50
CA LEU A 37 -0.93 6.60 -7.27
C LEU A 37 -1.71 7.70 -7.99
N GLU A 38 -2.16 7.44 -9.23
CA GLU A 38 -3.02 8.35 -9.99
C GLU A 38 -4.35 8.56 -9.27
N ALA A 39 -5.02 7.50 -8.83
CA ALA A 39 -6.27 7.55 -8.08
C ALA A 39 -6.11 8.29 -6.74
N ILE A 40 -5.02 8.05 -6.00
CA ILE A 40 -4.71 8.83 -4.81
C ILE A 40 -4.56 10.30 -5.19
N ARG A 41 -3.81 10.64 -6.24
CA ARG A 41 -3.56 12.02 -6.67
C ARG A 41 -4.83 12.75 -7.13
N GLU A 42 -5.75 12.06 -7.80
CA GLU A 42 -7.00 12.62 -8.31
C GLU A 42 -8.12 12.70 -7.26
N ALA A 43 -8.17 11.75 -6.33
CA ALA A 43 -9.25 11.63 -5.35
C ALA A 43 -8.87 12.01 -3.89
N ARG A 44 -7.63 12.50 -3.63
CA ARG A 44 -7.10 12.77 -2.26
C ARG A 44 -8.08 13.59 -1.38
N PRO A 45 -8.13 13.34 -0.04
CA PRO A 45 -7.49 12.28 0.75
C PRO A 45 -8.48 11.15 1.16
N ASP A 46 -9.70 11.15 0.66
CA ASP A 46 -10.73 10.21 1.11
C ASP A 46 -10.56 8.84 0.45
N ARG A 47 -10.27 7.84 1.28
CA ARG A 47 -10.11 6.44 0.85
C ARG A 47 -11.34 5.91 0.10
N GLU A 48 -12.54 6.32 0.50
CA GLU A 48 -13.79 5.94 -0.15
C GLU A 48 -13.86 6.48 -1.58
N LYS A 49 -13.48 7.75 -1.79
CA LYS A 49 -13.44 8.36 -3.12
C LYS A 49 -12.38 7.71 -4.01
N VAL A 50 -11.23 7.33 -3.44
CA VAL A 50 -10.19 6.61 -4.17
C VAL A 50 -10.71 5.25 -4.63
N MET A 51 -11.43 4.50 -3.79
CA MET A 51 -12.03 3.23 -4.21
C MET A 51 -13.14 3.44 -5.24
N GLU A 52 -14.03 4.42 -5.04
CA GLU A 52 -15.09 4.73 -6.01
C GLU A 52 -14.51 5.13 -7.38
N TYR A 53 -13.42 5.92 -7.40
CA TYR A 53 -12.71 6.28 -8.64
C TYR A 53 -12.12 5.06 -9.35
N LEU A 54 -11.61 4.08 -8.59
CA LEU A 54 -11.07 2.84 -9.13
C LEU A 54 -12.16 1.86 -9.59
N GLU A 55 -13.34 1.86 -8.96
CA GLU A 55 -14.49 1.04 -9.37
C GLU A 55 -15.22 1.60 -10.60
N LYS A 56 -15.20 2.92 -10.80
CA LYS A 56 -15.86 3.58 -11.94
C LYS A 56 -15.13 3.43 -13.28
N LYS A 57 -13.88 2.93 -13.29
CA LYS A 57 -12.97 2.97 -14.46
C LYS A 57 -12.60 1.58 -14.95
#